data_AF-A0A4Y7NGN6-F1
#
_entry.id   AF-A0A4Y7NGN6-F1
#
_cell.length_a   1.000
_cell.length_b   1.000
_cell.length_c   1.000
_cell.angle_alpha   90.00
_cell.angle_beta   90.00
_cell.angle_gamma   90.00
#
_symmetry.space_group_name_H-M   'P 1'
#
loop_
_entity.id
_entity.type
_entity.pdbx_description
1 polymer ?
#
loop_
_entity_poly.entity_id
_entity_poly.type
_entity_poly.pdbx_seq_one_letter_code
_entity_poly.pdbx_strand_id
1 'polypeptide(L)'
;MNGNVITVAAKQKQYLATQSVAQRNISSKAMRQGLPIEPKPAPFPYKEKRYNFWRALFDPTTSRFDENTKLIVVEGPPAAGKGALAQELAEQFDMAYFKAPTMNDHYINDYGYDFRKEDHLLPESCKSYDENDFLKNPTASNGAKAARFQLMKYELRYQRYLEALAHILNTGQGVVTDRSPYSDLVYIAAMYETGIVSRNVYNHYHKVRNNSLPALWRPHLVIYLDVPVAETRRRIEARNRPHENTSKATTETYLQSLEDSYKKSFLKDISSHAEVLVYDWTQSADTEIVVEDVERLDFDKYTVYDTEMQDWRRLDKWDWNNSRQRFTHDHSFLLGYLNVPPMECPEAVIPGEDYKILARVYKDAPGNKFAKGFNAEVGDKGVLFKLS
;
A
#
# COMPACT_ATOMS: atom_id res chain seq x y z
N MET A 1 31.28 -6.34 -13.67
CA MET A 1 31.39 -7.81 -13.64
C MET A 1 30.11 -8.33 -13.03
N ASN A 2 29.26 -8.86 -13.92
CA ASN A 2 27.96 -9.54 -13.77
C ASN A 2 27.37 -9.69 -12.36
N GLY A 3 26.29 -8.95 -12.11
CA GLY A 3 25.39 -9.19 -10.99
C GLY A 3 24.64 -10.50 -11.20
N ASN A 4 24.79 -11.42 -10.24
CA ASN A 4 24.05 -12.67 -10.22
C ASN A 4 22.63 -12.41 -9.71
N VAL A 5 21.67 -12.38 -10.62
CA VAL A 5 20.24 -12.51 -10.27
C VAL A 5 20.01 -13.97 -9.83
N ILE A 6 19.66 -14.18 -8.57
CA ILE A 6 19.29 -15.52 -8.08
C ILE A 6 17.80 -15.71 -8.34
N THR A 7 17.47 -16.22 -9.52
CA THR A 7 16.12 -16.73 -9.79
C THR A 7 15.98 -18.08 -9.10
N VAL A 8 15.06 -18.23 -8.15
CA VAL A 8 14.68 -19.54 -7.59
C VAL A 8 13.78 -20.23 -8.62
N ALA A 9 14.37 -20.78 -9.68
CA ALA A 9 13.64 -21.42 -10.77
C ALA A 9 13.53 -22.94 -10.57
N ALA A 10 12.30 -23.46 -10.52
CA ALA A 10 12.02 -24.88 -10.69
C ALA A 10 12.22 -25.28 -12.18
N LYS A 11 12.88 -26.42 -12.42
CA LYS A 11 13.24 -26.92 -13.76
C LYS A 11 12.02 -27.09 -14.69
N GLN A 12 12.02 -26.40 -15.82
CA GLN A 12 11.04 -26.55 -16.91
C GLN A 12 11.60 -27.47 -18.02
N LYS A 13 10.78 -28.40 -18.53
CA LYS A 13 11.10 -29.22 -19.72
C LYS A 13 10.62 -28.49 -20.98
N GLN A 14 11.52 -28.33 -21.97
CA GLN A 14 11.22 -27.75 -23.28
C GLN A 14 10.34 -28.67 -24.13
N TYR A 15 9.26 -28.11 -24.69
CA TYR A 15 8.63 -28.60 -25.91
C TYR A 15 8.62 -27.47 -26.94
N LEU A 16 9.20 -27.75 -28.12
CA LEU A 16 9.27 -26.87 -29.27
C LEU A 16 7.96 -26.95 -30.06
N ALA A 17 7.18 -25.88 -30.08
CA ALA A 17 6.16 -25.64 -31.08
C ALA A 17 6.23 -24.17 -31.53
N THR A 18 6.57 -23.97 -32.80
CA THR A 18 6.72 -22.69 -33.49
C THR A 18 5.35 -22.05 -33.76
N GLN A 19 4.93 -21.12 -32.90
CA GLN A 19 4.09 -19.97 -33.23
C GLN A 19 4.56 -18.79 -32.39
N SER A 20 5.28 -17.84 -33.00
CA SER A 20 5.73 -16.62 -32.32
C SER A 20 4.59 -15.61 -32.20
N VAL A 21 3.59 -15.93 -31.39
CA VAL A 21 2.83 -14.91 -30.67
C VAL A 21 3.53 -14.83 -29.33
N ALA A 22 4.38 -13.83 -29.12
CA ALA A 22 4.93 -13.58 -27.79
C ALA A 22 3.75 -13.54 -26.81
N GLN A 23 3.72 -14.46 -25.84
CA GLN A 23 2.73 -14.44 -24.78
C GLN A 23 3.01 -13.17 -23.96
N ARG A 24 2.10 -12.19 -24.01
CA ARG A 24 2.29 -10.85 -23.45
C ARG A 24 1.51 -10.74 -22.14
N ASN A 25 2.21 -10.75 -21.01
CA ASN A 25 1.56 -10.65 -19.70
C ASN A 25 1.63 -9.25 -19.08
N ILE A 26 2.70 -8.49 -19.31
CA ILE A 26 2.83 -7.04 -19.04
C ILE A 26 3.69 -6.46 -20.17
N SER A 27 3.34 -5.28 -20.70
CA SER A 27 4.07 -4.66 -21.81
C SER A 27 4.29 -3.16 -21.64
N SER A 28 5.50 -2.68 -21.91
CA SER A 28 5.83 -1.25 -21.92
C SER A 28 5.15 -0.50 -23.08
N LYS A 29 5.13 0.84 -22.98
CA LYS A 29 4.72 1.74 -24.06
C LYS A 29 5.54 1.52 -25.33
N ALA A 30 6.85 1.30 -25.19
CA ALA A 30 7.76 1.07 -26.30
C ALA A 30 7.37 -0.20 -27.08
N MET A 31 7.09 -1.30 -26.37
CA MET A 31 6.66 -2.55 -27.03
C MET A 31 5.26 -2.45 -27.67
N ARG A 32 4.38 -1.61 -27.11
CA ARG A 32 3.03 -1.40 -27.66
C ARG A 32 2.98 -0.44 -28.84
N GLN A 33 4.07 0.29 -29.10
CA GLN A 33 4.12 1.26 -30.18
C GLN A 33 3.94 0.57 -31.55
N GLY A 34 2.89 0.97 -32.28
CA GLY A 34 2.56 0.41 -33.60
C GLY A 34 1.68 -0.84 -33.59
N LEU A 35 1.28 -1.34 -32.42
CA LEU A 35 0.26 -2.38 -32.31
C LEU A 35 -1.17 -1.80 -32.38
N PRO A 36 -2.15 -2.55 -32.89
CA PRO A 36 -3.54 -2.12 -32.87
C PRO A 36 -4.04 -1.98 -31.43
N ILE A 37 -4.66 -0.85 -31.11
CA ILE A 37 -5.30 -0.62 -29.80
C ILE A 37 -6.59 -1.42 -29.78
N GLU A 38 -6.70 -2.37 -28.85
CA GLU A 38 -7.97 -3.07 -28.64
C GLU A 38 -9.03 -2.09 -28.12
N PRO A 39 -10.26 -2.11 -28.69
CA PRO A 39 -11.31 -1.20 -28.29
C PRO A 39 -11.82 -1.56 -26.88
N LYS A 40 -11.44 -0.77 -25.88
CA LYS A 40 -11.90 -0.93 -24.49
C LYS A 40 -12.99 0.09 -24.15
N PRO A 41 -13.96 -0.27 -23.29
CA PRO A 41 -14.88 0.71 -22.73
C PRO A 41 -14.15 1.81 -21.98
N ALA A 42 -14.71 3.02 -21.98
CA ALA A 42 -14.14 4.12 -21.20
C ALA A 42 -14.04 3.77 -19.70
N PRO A 43 -13.02 4.31 -18.99
CA PRO A 43 -12.91 4.17 -17.55
C PRO A 43 -14.19 4.62 -16.83
N PHE A 44 -14.67 3.81 -15.89
CA PHE A 44 -15.87 4.16 -15.14
C PHE A 44 -15.57 5.24 -14.08
N PRO A 45 -16.34 6.35 -13.99
CA PRO A 45 -16.08 7.42 -13.02
C PRO A 45 -16.57 7.04 -11.61
N TYR A 46 -15.86 6.10 -10.98
CA TYR A 46 -16.26 5.46 -9.71
C TYR A 46 -16.24 6.38 -8.49
N LYS A 47 -15.55 7.52 -8.57
CA LYS A 47 -15.54 8.55 -7.51
C LYS A 47 -16.84 9.36 -7.46
N GLU A 48 -17.55 9.46 -8.58
CA GLU A 48 -18.77 10.26 -8.70
C GLU A 48 -20.02 9.40 -8.84
N LYS A 49 -19.88 8.21 -9.43
CA LYS A 49 -20.99 7.32 -9.74
C LYS A 49 -20.84 6.00 -9.02
N ARG A 50 -21.95 5.56 -8.41
CA ARG A 50 -22.04 4.23 -7.80
C ARG A 50 -22.21 3.15 -8.87
N TYR A 51 -21.43 2.08 -8.74
CA TYR A 51 -21.56 0.85 -9.52
C TYR A 51 -22.52 -0.10 -8.80
N ASN A 52 -23.75 -0.20 -9.32
CA ASN A 52 -24.83 -0.99 -8.73
C ASN A 52 -25.15 -2.21 -9.59
N PHE A 53 -25.94 -3.15 -9.06
CA PHE A 53 -26.41 -4.35 -9.76
C PHE A 53 -26.90 -4.09 -11.20
N TRP A 54 -27.75 -3.08 -11.42
CA TRP A 54 -28.25 -2.75 -12.76
C TRP A 54 -27.15 -2.33 -13.73
N ARG A 55 -26.11 -1.63 -13.25
CA ARG A 55 -24.95 -1.29 -14.09
C ARG A 55 -24.11 -2.53 -14.37
N ALA A 56 -23.96 -3.42 -13.40
CA ALA A 56 -23.20 -4.65 -13.56
C ALA A 56 -23.73 -5.58 -14.66
N LEU A 57 -25.03 -5.50 -15.00
CA LEU A 57 -25.61 -6.22 -16.13
C LEU A 57 -25.11 -5.75 -17.49
N PHE A 58 -24.79 -4.45 -17.62
CA PHE A 58 -24.41 -3.82 -18.89
C PHE A 58 -22.95 -3.40 -18.96
N ASP A 59 -22.23 -3.46 -17.82
CA ASP A 59 -20.86 -2.97 -17.68
C ASP A 59 -19.95 -3.99 -16.98
N PRO A 60 -19.71 -5.18 -17.56
CA PRO A 60 -18.94 -6.23 -16.92
C PRO A 60 -17.49 -5.78 -16.68
N THR A 61 -16.97 -6.02 -15.47
CA THR A 61 -15.62 -5.61 -15.05
C THR A 61 -14.53 -6.06 -16.02
N THR A 62 -14.54 -7.33 -16.46
CA THR A 62 -13.50 -7.92 -17.31
C THR A 62 -13.42 -7.33 -18.72
N SER A 63 -14.44 -6.59 -19.18
CA SER A 63 -14.42 -5.94 -20.50
C SER A 63 -13.38 -4.83 -20.64
N ARG A 64 -12.80 -4.37 -19.52
CA ARG A 64 -11.75 -3.35 -19.48
C ARG A 64 -10.36 -3.94 -19.31
N PHE A 65 -10.27 -5.22 -19.03
CA PHE A 65 -9.01 -5.83 -18.64
C PHE A 65 -8.15 -6.13 -19.85
N ASP A 66 -6.85 -6.06 -19.62
CA ASP A 66 -5.78 -6.34 -20.55
C ASP A 66 -4.59 -6.94 -19.82
N GLU A 67 -3.50 -7.17 -20.56
CA GLU A 67 -2.25 -7.65 -20.02
C GLU A 67 -1.74 -6.72 -18.88
N ASN A 68 -1.86 -5.40 -19.04
CA ASN A 68 -1.36 -4.40 -18.09
C ASN A 68 -2.31 -4.14 -16.90
N THR A 69 -3.45 -4.82 -16.81
CA THR A 69 -4.37 -4.75 -15.67
C THR A 69 -3.80 -5.55 -14.50
N LYS A 70 -2.69 -5.05 -13.93
CA LYS A 70 -1.92 -5.71 -12.88
C LYS A 70 -1.66 -4.75 -11.73
N LEU A 71 -1.35 -5.34 -10.58
CA LEU A 71 -0.98 -4.64 -9.36
C LEU A 71 0.48 -4.99 -9.05
N ILE A 72 1.34 -3.98 -9.16
CA ILE A 72 2.78 -4.09 -8.93
C ILE A 72 3.11 -3.31 -7.66
N VAL A 73 3.89 -3.92 -6.76
CA VAL A 73 4.33 -3.28 -5.51
C VAL A 73 5.85 -3.19 -5.51
N VAL A 74 6.39 -1.99 -5.30
CA VAL A 74 7.82 -1.77 -5.09
C VAL A 74 8.11 -1.71 -3.59
N GLU A 75 8.94 -2.64 -3.11
CA GLU A 75 9.31 -2.86 -1.72
C GLU A 75 10.82 -2.72 -1.48
N GLY A 76 11.22 -2.56 -0.22
CA GLY A 76 12.62 -2.38 0.15
C GLY A 76 12.84 -1.44 1.33
N PRO A 77 14.08 -1.37 1.85
CA PRO A 77 14.41 -0.63 3.06
C PRO A 77 14.22 0.89 2.90
N PRO A 78 14.19 1.64 4.01
CA PRO A 78 14.21 3.11 3.96
C PRO A 78 15.33 3.65 3.05
N ALA A 79 15.11 4.82 2.44
CA ALA A 79 16.08 5.45 1.53
C ALA A 79 16.51 4.64 0.26
N ALA A 80 15.83 3.53 -0.07
CA ALA A 80 16.11 2.78 -1.31
C ALA A 80 15.65 3.43 -2.62
N GLY A 81 14.92 4.55 -2.59
CA GLY A 81 14.44 5.22 -3.82
C GLY A 81 13.15 4.64 -4.42
N LYS A 82 12.43 3.78 -3.68
CA LYS A 82 11.22 3.07 -4.14
C LYS A 82 10.19 3.92 -4.89
N GLY A 83 9.87 5.11 -4.38
CA GLY A 83 8.86 5.99 -4.99
C GLY A 83 9.25 6.48 -6.38
N ALA A 84 10.55 6.76 -6.61
CA ALA A 84 11.05 7.17 -7.92
C ALA A 84 10.93 6.01 -8.92
N LEU A 85 11.43 4.83 -8.56
CA LEU A 85 11.31 3.64 -9.40
C LEU A 85 9.83 3.28 -9.69
N ALA A 86 8.97 3.32 -8.67
CA ALA A 86 7.55 3.03 -8.83
C ALA A 86 6.85 4.00 -9.79
N GLN A 87 7.20 5.29 -9.73
CA GLN A 87 6.69 6.29 -10.65
C GLN A 87 7.18 6.04 -12.08
N GLU A 88 8.48 5.80 -12.27
CA GLU A 88 9.05 5.52 -13.59
C GLU A 88 8.46 4.25 -14.22
N LEU A 89 8.29 3.17 -13.44
CA LEU A 89 7.64 1.94 -13.90
C LEU A 89 6.19 2.18 -14.30
N ALA A 90 5.44 2.98 -13.53
CA ALA A 90 4.07 3.35 -13.87
C ALA A 90 4.01 4.09 -15.21
N GLU A 91 4.95 5.02 -15.44
CA GLU A 91 5.06 5.76 -16.69
C GLU A 91 5.41 4.84 -17.88
N GLN A 92 6.34 3.89 -17.70
CA GLN A 92 6.76 2.95 -18.74
C GLN A 92 5.65 1.95 -19.11
N PHE A 93 4.87 1.46 -18.14
CA PHE A 93 3.78 0.51 -18.37
C PHE A 93 2.42 1.15 -18.63
N ASP A 94 2.32 2.48 -18.62
CA ASP A 94 1.04 3.21 -18.71
C ASP A 94 0.05 2.87 -17.58
N MET A 95 0.59 2.59 -16.40
CA MET A 95 -0.15 2.29 -15.19
C MET A 95 -0.30 3.54 -14.31
N ALA A 96 -1.26 3.53 -13.40
CA ALA A 96 -1.40 4.60 -12.42
C ALA A 96 -0.40 4.42 -11.27
N TYR A 97 0.34 5.48 -10.93
CA TYR A 97 1.21 5.49 -9.75
C TYR A 97 0.42 5.88 -8.50
N PHE A 98 0.41 5.00 -7.50
CA PHE A 98 -0.21 5.22 -6.19
C PHE A 98 0.90 5.39 -5.15
N LYS A 99 1.09 6.63 -4.71
CA LYS A 99 2.11 6.96 -3.71
C LYS A 99 1.77 6.39 -2.34
N ALA A 100 2.77 5.91 -1.61
CA ALA A 100 2.68 5.51 -0.21
C ALA A 100 2.09 6.65 0.65
N PRO A 101 1.11 6.35 1.53
CA PRO A 101 0.51 7.38 2.36
C PRO A 101 1.43 7.82 3.51
N THR A 102 1.31 9.09 3.86
CA THR A 102 2.01 9.79 4.93
C THR A 102 1.05 10.15 6.06
N MET A 103 1.53 10.57 7.23
CA MET A 103 0.63 11.04 8.29
C MET A 103 -0.11 12.33 7.91
N ASN A 104 0.37 13.05 6.89
CA ASN A 104 -0.38 14.17 6.32
C ASN A 104 -1.72 13.70 5.75
N ASP A 105 -1.81 12.49 5.17
CA ASP A 105 -3.07 11.92 4.67
C ASP A 105 -4.09 11.65 5.80
N HIS A 106 -3.63 11.56 7.06
CA HIS A 106 -4.50 11.44 8.23
C HIS A 106 -4.85 12.80 8.86
N TYR A 107 -3.86 13.70 8.98
CA TYR A 107 -4.03 14.96 9.70
C TYR A 107 -4.57 16.11 8.85
N ILE A 108 -4.41 16.06 7.52
CA ILE A 108 -4.92 17.08 6.61
C ILE A 108 -6.26 16.60 6.05
N ASN A 109 -7.32 17.36 6.30
CA ASN A 109 -8.65 17.00 5.81
C ASN A 109 -8.83 17.31 4.31
N ASP A 110 -9.98 16.90 3.78
CA ASP A 110 -10.38 17.11 2.38
C ASP A 110 -10.35 18.57 1.89
N TYR A 111 -10.39 19.54 2.81
CA TYR A 111 -10.37 20.97 2.52
C TYR A 111 -8.97 21.59 2.70
N GLY A 112 -7.95 20.77 3.01
CA GLY A 112 -6.57 21.22 3.23
C GLY A 112 -6.32 21.81 4.62
N TYR A 113 -7.25 21.67 5.56
CA TYR A 113 -7.04 22.07 6.95
C TYR A 113 -6.16 21.05 7.67
N ASP A 114 -5.06 21.51 8.27
CA ASP A 114 -4.14 20.69 9.04
C ASP A 114 -4.56 20.65 10.51
N PHE A 115 -5.05 19.50 10.97
CA PHE A 115 -5.55 19.30 12.33
C PHE A 115 -4.47 19.46 13.40
N ARG A 116 -3.18 19.32 13.05
CA ARG A 116 -2.06 19.50 14.00
C ARG A 116 -2.01 20.91 14.60
N LYS A 117 -2.62 21.90 13.94
CA LYS A 117 -2.76 23.26 14.48
C LYS A 117 -3.53 23.28 15.81
N GLU A 118 -4.40 22.31 16.03
CA GLU A 118 -5.21 22.18 17.24
C GLU A 118 -4.50 21.41 18.37
N ASP A 119 -3.25 20.95 18.19
CA ASP A 119 -2.53 20.17 19.21
C ASP A 119 -2.41 20.89 20.56
N HIS A 120 -2.45 22.23 20.57
CA HIS A 120 -2.42 23.04 21.78
C HIS A 120 -3.69 22.90 22.64
N LEU A 121 -4.80 22.47 22.04
CA LEU A 121 -6.08 22.20 22.71
C LEU A 121 -6.19 20.74 23.20
N LEU A 122 -5.28 19.87 22.76
CA LEU A 122 -5.35 18.43 23.00
C LEU A 122 -4.55 18.02 24.25
N PRO A 123 -5.06 17.05 25.03
CA PRO A 123 -4.27 16.35 26.03
C PRO A 123 -3.03 15.71 25.41
N GLU A 124 -1.96 15.53 26.21
CA GLU A 124 -0.69 14.99 25.73
C GLU A 124 -0.82 13.61 25.06
N SER A 125 -1.77 12.78 25.51
CA SER A 125 -2.09 11.46 24.95
C SER A 125 -2.69 11.53 23.54
N CYS A 126 -3.36 12.63 23.19
CA CYS A 126 -4.09 12.85 21.94
C CYS A 126 -3.35 13.75 20.94
N LYS A 127 -2.26 14.42 21.37
CA LYS A 127 -1.45 15.24 20.48
C LYS A 127 -0.95 14.44 19.30
N SER A 128 -0.87 15.11 18.15
CA SER A 128 -0.40 14.52 16.91
C SER A 128 1.01 13.94 17.05
N TYR A 129 1.28 12.93 16.22
CA TYR A 129 2.55 12.23 16.23
C TYR A 129 2.83 11.72 14.82
N ASP A 130 3.66 12.47 14.09
CA ASP A 130 3.98 12.18 12.69
C ASP A 130 5.31 11.42 12.51
N GLU A 131 5.75 11.23 11.27
CA GLU A 131 7.01 10.56 10.97
C GLU A 131 8.23 11.29 11.57
N ASN A 132 8.21 12.63 11.61
CA ASN A 132 9.30 13.41 12.19
C ASN A 132 9.31 13.29 13.72
N ASP A 133 8.13 13.30 14.35
CA ASP A 133 8.00 13.06 15.80
C ASP A 133 8.43 11.65 16.18
N PHE A 134 8.07 10.67 15.36
CA PHE A 134 8.55 9.30 15.51
C PHE A 134 10.06 9.24 15.43
N LEU A 135 10.68 9.86 14.43
CA LEU A 135 12.15 9.89 14.32
C LEU A 135 12.80 10.62 15.50
N LYS A 136 12.19 11.72 15.98
CA LYS A 136 12.71 12.51 17.09
C LYS A 136 12.65 11.79 18.43
N ASN A 137 11.53 11.13 18.74
CA ASN A 137 11.37 10.38 19.99
C ASN A 137 10.49 9.13 19.78
N PRO A 138 11.07 8.03 19.27
CA PRO A 138 10.33 6.79 19.02
C PRO A 138 9.73 6.18 20.29
N THR A 139 10.29 6.47 21.47
CA THR A 139 9.87 5.91 22.76
C THR A 139 8.90 6.82 23.52
N ALA A 140 8.34 7.85 22.86
CA ALA A 140 7.39 8.77 23.48
C ALA A 140 6.22 8.03 24.15
N SER A 141 5.90 8.47 25.37
CA SER A 141 4.86 7.85 26.21
C SER A 141 5.07 6.33 26.40
N ASN A 142 6.30 5.91 26.69
CA ASN A 142 6.68 4.50 26.83
C ASN A 142 6.35 3.65 25.59
N GLY A 143 6.46 4.24 24.40
CA GLY A 143 6.17 3.56 23.13
C GLY A 143 4.69 3.56 22.71
N ALA A 144 3.78 4.08 23.54
CA ALA A 144 2.35 4.14 23.24
C ALA A 144 2.04 4.98 21.98
N LYS A 145 2.72 6.12 21.80
CA LYS A 145 2.53 6.96 20.59
C LYS A 145 3.05 6.26 19.34
N ALA A 146 4.21 5.60 19.43
CA ALA A 146 4.75 4.80 18.34
C ALA A 146 3.86 3.60 17.97
N ALA A 147 3.23 2.95 18.95
CA ALA A 147 2.25 1.90 18.71
C ALA A 147 1.03 2.41 17.91
N ARG A 148 0.42 3.51 18.35
CA ARG A 148 -0.72 4.15 17.65
C ARG A 148 -0.33 4.62 16.25
N PHE A 149 0.85 5.22 16.11
CA PHE A 149 1.42 5.63 14.83
C PHE A 149 1.56 4.46 13.87
N GLN A 150 2.10 3.33 14.31
CA GLN A 150 2.28 2.16 13.46
C GLN A 150 0.93 1.56 13.03
N LEU A 151 -0.06 1.50 13.93
CA LEU A 151 -1.42 1.07 13.60
C LEU A 151 -2.10 2.03 12.60
N MET A 152 -1.95 3.34 12.77
CA MET A 152 -2.47 4.34 11.85
C MET A 152 -1.79 4.25 10.48
N LYS A 153 -0.47 4.05 10.46
CA LYS A 153 0.29 3.79 9.22
C LYS A 153 -0.20 2.56 8.48
N TYR A 154 -0.51 1.49 9.21
CA TYR A 154 -1.09 0.28 8.63
C TYR A 154 -2.47 0.55 8.04
N GLU A 155 -3.35 1.26 8.75
CA GLU A 155 -4.67 1.67 8.27
C GLU A 155 -4.59 2.51 6.99
N LEU A 156 -3.72 3.53 6.96
CA LEU A 156 -3.54 4.36 5.77
C LEU A 156 -3.07 3.55 4.56
N ARG A 157 -2.11 2.63 4.76
CA ARG A 157 -1.66 1.73 3.68
C ARG A 157 -2.77 0.80 3.21
N TYR A 158 -3.60 0.32 4.13
CA TYR A 158 -4.78 -0.49 3.82
C TYR A 158 -5.78 0.30 2.96
N GLN A 159 -6.09 1.54 3.34
CA GLN A 159 -6.96 2.45 2.58
C GLN A 159 -6.43 2.71 1.18
N ARG A 160 -5.15 3.10 1.04
CA ARG A 160 -4.54 3.38 -0.27
C ARG A 160 -4.51 2.12 -1.16
N TYR A 161 -4.31 0.96 -0.56
CA TYR A 161 -4.34 -0.31 -1.30
C TYR A 161 -5.75 -0.70 -1.75
N LEU A 162 -6.79 -0.42 -0.95
CA LEU A 162 -8.18 -0.54 -1.38
C LEU A 162 -8.49 0.37 -2.58
N GLU A 163 -8.03 1.63 -2.53
CA GLU A 163 -8.19 2.56 -3.64
C GLU A 163 -7.51 2.05 -4.92
N ALA A 164 -6.35 1.41 -4.80
CA ALA A 164 -5.66 0.78 -5.93
C ALA A 164 -6.47 -0.37 -6.53
N LEU A 165 -7.02 -1.27 -5.69
CA LEU A 165 -7.90 -2.35 -6.16
C LEU A 165 -9.17 -1.80 -6.82
N ALA A 166 -9.81 -0.80 -6.21
CA ALA A 166 -10.97 -0.14 -6.80
C ALA A 166 -10.63 0.51 -8.16
N HIS A 167 -9.48 1.15 -8.27
CA HIS A 167 -9.02 1.77 -9.52
C HIS A 167 -8.87 0.72 -10.63
N ILE A 168 -8.16 -0.37 -10.37
CA ILE A 168 -7.94 -1.46 -11.33
C ILE A 168 -9.28 -2.00 -11.83
N LEU A 169 -10.20 -2.32 -10.91
CA LEU A 169 -11.48 -2.94 -11.28
C LEU A 169 -12.45 -2.00 -12.00
N ASN A 170 -12.36 -0.68 -11.78
CA ASN A 170 -13.25 0.27 -12.44
C ASN A 170 -12.71 0.80 -13.78
N THR A 171 -11.39 0.83 -13.94
CA THR A 171 -10.75 1.46 -15.10
C THR A 171 -10.10 0.46 -16.05
N GLY A 172 -9.66 -0.70 -15.55
CA GLY A 172 -8.77 -1.60 -16.26
C GLY A 172 -7.31 -1.12 -16.29
N GLN A 173 -7.01 0.07 -15.77
CA GLN A 173 -5.63 0.56 -15.69
C GLN A 173 -4.91 -0.15 -14.53
N GLY A 174 -3.76 -0.75 -14.81
CA GLY A 174 -2.88 -1.30 -13.78
C GLY A 174 -2.40 -0.24 -12.80
N VAL A 175 -1.92 -0.67 -11.64
CA VAL A 175 -1.41 0.23 -10.59
C VAL A 175 -0.03 -0.23 -10.14
N VAL A 176 0.88 0.75 -10.03
CA VAL A 176 2.16 0.58 -9.34
C VAL A 176 2.10 1.36 -8.03
N THR A 177 2.39 0.71 -6.91
CA THR A 177 2.43 1.36 -5.58
C THR A 177 3.78 1.16 -4.92
N ASP A 178 4.29 2.19 -4.24
CA ASP A 178 5.42 2.01 -3.33
C ASP A 178 4.90 1.60 -1.95
N ARG A 179 5.37 0.45 -1.47
CA ARG A 179 4.91 -0.23 -0.25
C ARG A 179 3.48 -0.76 -0.31
N SER A 180 3.23 -1.79 0.49
CA SER A 180 1.93 -2.45 0.66
C SER A 180 1.58 -2.60 2.15
N PRO A 181 0.30 -2.87 2.48
CA PRO A 181 -0.07 -3.28 3.83
C PRO A 181 0.57 -4.62 4.23
N TYR A 182 0.89 -5.48 3.26
CA TYR A 182 1.53 -6.78 3.51
C TYR A 182 2.94 -6.66 4.08
N SER A 183 3.72 -5.66 3.64
CA SER A 183 5.09 -5.41 4.14
C SER A 183 5.14 -4.64 5.44
N ASP A 184 4.03 -4.11 5.95
CA ASP A 184 4.03 -3.27 7.15
C ASP A 184 4.52 -4.02 8.42
N LEU A 185 4.39 -5.34 8.44
CA LEU A 185 4.83 -6.20 9.56
C LEU A 185 6.31 -6.04 9.90
N VAL A 186 7.14 -5.67 8.92
CA VAL A 186 8.59 -5.52 9.13
C VAL A 186 8.90 -4.38 10.10
N TYR A 187 8.10 -3.31 10.07
CA TYR A 187 8.29 -2.15 10.95
C TYR A 187 7.92 -2.47 12.39
N ILE A 188 6.80 -3.16 12.62
CA ILE A 188 6.42 -3.54 13.98
C ILE A 188 7.39 -4.58 14.57
N ALA A 189 7.92 -5.49 13.76
CA ALA A 189 8.93 -6.45 14.18
C ALA A 189 10.20 -5.73 14.64
N ALA A 190 10.70 -4.78 13.83
CA ALA A 190 11.85 -3.97 14.20
C ALA A 190 11.61 -3.09 15.44
N MET A 191 10.40 -2.53 15.59
CA MET A 191 10.02 -1.78 16.79
C MET A 191 9.99 -2.66 18.04
N TYR A 192 9.57 -3.92 17.91
CA TYR A 192 9.54 -4.87 19.02
C TYR A 192 10.95 -5.31 19.42
N GLU A 193 11.77 -5.71 18.46
CA GLU A 193 13.14 -6.18 18.72
C GLU A 193 14.05 -5.12 19.33
N THR A 194 13.84 -3.85 18.96
CA THR A 194 14.58 -2.72 19.54
C THR A 194 13.96 -2.18 20.83
N GLY A 195 12.87 -2.75 21.32
CA GLY A 195 12.18 -2.33 22.53
C GLY A 195 11.57 -0.93 22.43
N ILE A 196 11.09 -0.54 21.25
CA ILE A 196 10.25 0.65 21.06
C ILE A 196 8.81 0.36 21.47
N VAL A 197 8.31 -0.83 21.15
CA VAL A 197 6.95 -1.27 21.52
C VAL A 197 6.98 -2.50 22.42
N SER A 198 5.92 -2.66 23.22
CA SER A 198 5.74 -3.82 24.10
C SER A 198 5.36 -5.08 23.30
N ARG A 199 5.47 -6.24 23.95
CA ARG A 199 4.96 -7.51 23.41
C ARG A 199 3.45 -7.49 23.20
N ASN A 200 2.71 -6.78 24.06
CA ASN A 200 1.25 -6.69 23.96
C ASN A 200 0.84 -5.91 22.70
N VAL A 201 1.54 -4.81 22.39
CA VAL A 201 1.36 -4.06 21.14
C VAL A 201 1.66 -4.95 19.94
N TYR A 202 2.79 -5.67 19.96
CA TYR A 202 3.18 -6.58 18.88
C TYR A 202 2.12 -7.65 18.61
N ASN A 203 1.63 -8.31 19.67
CA ASN A 203 0.55 -9.31 19.56
C ASN A 203 -0.76 -8.69 19.05
N HIS A 204 -1.11 -7.51 19.53
CA HIS A 204 -2.32 -6.80 19.10
C HIS A 204 -2.26 -6.42 17.62
N TYR A 205 -1.12 -5.91 17.15
CA TYR A 205 -0.90 -5.64 15.73
C TYR A 205 -1.15 -6.90 14.87
N HIS A 206 -0.60 -8.05 15.27
CA HIS A 206 -0.83 -9.31 14.53
C HIS A 206 -2.30 -9.74 14.54
N LYS A 207 -3.05 -9.49 15.63
CA LYS A 207 -4.50 -9.72 15.66
C LYS A 207 -5.22 -8.83 14.63
N VAL A 208 -4.89 -7.54 14.57
CA VAL A 208 -5.44 -6.58 13.60
C VAL A 208 -5.08 -6.99 12.16
N ARG A 209 -3.81 -7.32 11.91
CA ARG A 209 -3.31 -7.76 10.60
C ARG A 209 -4.02 -9.02 10.12
N ASN A 210 -4.10 -10.05 10.95
CA ASN A 210 -4.70 -11.34 10.59
C ASN A 210 -6.22 -11.24 10.39
N ASN A 211 -6.88 -10.28 11.02
CA ASN A 211 -8.31 -10.02 10.80
C ASN A 211 -8.58 -9.26 9.49
N SER A 212 -7.70 -8.33 9.11
CA SER A 212 -7.94 -7.38 8.01
C SER A 212 -7.33 -7.79 6.66
N LEU A 213 -6.13 -8.37 6.64
CA LEU A 213 -5.44 -8.72 5.38
C LEU A 213 -6.16 -9.72 4.49
N PRO A 214 -6.83 -10.77 5.01
CA PRO A 214 -7.53 -11.74 4.15
C PRO A 214 -8.66 -11.13 3.32
N ALA A 215 -9.13 -9.93 3.66
CA ALA A 215 -10.14 -9.22 2.87
C ALA A 215 -9.56 -8.50 1.64
N LEU A 216 -8.24 -8.34 1.55
CA LEU A 216 -7.54 -7.71 0.42
C LEU A 216 -7.00 -8.75 -0.55
N TRP A 217 -6.94 -8.40 -1.83
CA TRP A 217 -6.27 -9.20 -2.85
C TRP A 217 -4.77 -8.93 -2.84
N ARG A 218 -3.96 -9.99 -2.84
CA ARG A 218 -2.49 -9.88 -2.90
C ARG A 218 -2.03 -9.33 -4.24
N PRO A 219 -0.86 -8.69 -4.34
CA PRO A 219 -0.38 -8.14 -5.62
C PRO A 219 -0.04 -9.25 -6.62
N HIS A 220 0.10 -8.89 -7.88
CA HIS A 220 0.55 -9.82 -8.92
C HIS A 220 2.08 -9.97 -8.88
N LEU A 221 2.76 -8.85 -8.67
CA LEU A 221 4.21 -8.74 -8.70
C LEU A 221 4.71 -7.88 -7.54
N VAL A 222 5.74 -8.34 -6.86
CA VAL A 222 6.52 -7.58 -5.89
C VAL A 222 7.95 -7.42 -6.39
N ILE A 223 8.38 -6.17 -6.52
CA ILE A 223 9.75 -5.81 -6.86
C ILE A 223 10.44 -5.38 -5.57
N TYR A 224 11.36 -6.18 -5.07
CA TYR A 224 12.11 -5.91 -3.85
C TYR A 224 13.51 -5.37 -4.17
N LEU A 225 13.80 -4.18 -3.63
CA LEU A 225 15.10 -3.52 -3.73
C LEU A 225 15.96 -3.92 -2.53
N ASP A 226 16.93 -4.81 -2.73
CA ASP A 226 17.84 -5.24 -1.68
C ASP A 226 18.97 -4.22 -1.53
N VAL A 227 18.99 -3.52 -0.39
CA VAL A 227 20.05 -2.55 -0.06
C VAL A 227 20.62 -2.95 1.30
N PRO A 228 21.92 -3.27 1.39
CA PRO A 228 22.55 -3.60 2.66
C PRO A 228 22.37 -2.49 3.71
N VAL A 229 22.31 -2.86 4.99
CA VAL A 229 22.15 -1.90 6.11
C VAL A 229 23.18 -0.78 6.09
N ALA A 230 24.44 -1.10 5.82
CA ALA A 230 25.52 -0.11 5.77
C ALA A 230 25.27 0.97 4.70
N GLU A 231 24.84 0.56 3.51
CA GLU A 231 24.51 1.48 2.41
C GLU A 231 23.20 2.23 2.69
N THR A 232 22.21 1.57 3.28
CA THR A 232 20.97 2.22 3.73
C THR A 232 21.26 3.36 4.71
N ARG A 233 22.16 3.13 5.68
CA ARG A 233 22.56 4.15 6.65
C ARG A 233 23.28 5.31 5.97
N ARG A 234 24.23 5.04 5.07
CA ARG A 234 24.92 6.06 4.28
C ARG A 234 23.94 6.93 3.49
N ARG A 235 22.91 6.34 2.87
CA ARG A 235 21.88 7.07 2.11
C ARG A 235 20.99 7.92 3.02
N ILE A 236 20.64 7.42 4.20
CA ILE A 236 19.92 8.18 5.22
C ILE A 236 20.73 9.41 5.64
N GLU A 237 22.02 9.21 5.96
CA GLU A 237 22.96 10.27 6.32
C GLU A 237 23.08 11.32 5.21
N ALA A 238 23.25 10.89 3.95
CA ALA A 238 23.35 11.77 2.79
C ALA A 238 22.08 12.59 2.52
N ARG A 239 20.89 12.03 2.81
CA ARG A 239 19.61 12.74 2.66
C ARG A 239 19.41 13.83 3.71
N ASN A 240 20.15 13.76 4.83
CA ASN A 240 20.22 14.78 5.88
C ASN A 240 18.86 15.31 6.36
N ARG A 241 17.90 14.40 6.63
CA ARG A 241 16.61 14.80 7.22
C ARG A 241 16.77 15.10 8.70
N PRO A 242 16.02 16.08 9.24
CA PRO A 242 16.05 16.39 10.67
C PRO A 242 15.76 15.16 11.53
N HIS A 243 16.56 14.96 12.59
CA HIS A 243 16.43 13.89 13.59
C HIS A 243 16.55 12.45 13.07
N GLU A 244 16.66 12.24 11.75
CA GLU A 244 16.71 10.91 11.16
C GLU A 244 18.04 10.21 11.46
N ASN A 245 19.16 10.92 11.42
CA ASN A 245 20.50 10.33 11.66
C ASN A 245 20.72 9.92 13.14
N THR A 246 20.01 10.55 14.06
CA THR A 246 20.17 10.34 15.52
C THR A 246 19.06 9.46 16.11
N SER A 247 18.10 9.03 15.31
CA SER A 247 16.92 8.32 15.78
C SER A 247 17.24 6.88 16.18
N LYS A 248 16.55 6.37 17.21
CA LYS A 248 16.56 4.93 17.52
C LYS A 248 15.98 4.08 16.37
N ALA A 249 15.12 4.67 15.54
CA ALA A 249 14.52 4.02 14.37
C ALA A 249 15.44 3.97 13.13
N THR A 250 16.68 4.45 13.24
CA THR A 250 17.70 4.39 12.18
C THR A 250 19.01 3.77 12.65
N THR A 251 19.05 3.31 13.90
CA THR A 251 20.17 2.52 14.44
C THR A 251 20.39 1.28 13.59
N GLU A 252 21.65 0.85 13.47
CA GLU A 252 22.05 -0.35 12.73
C GLU A 252 21.25 -1.59 13.17
N THR A 253 21.02 -1.77 14.47
CA THR A 253 20.19 -2.87 15.00
C THR A 253 18.75 -2.82 14.51
N TYR A 254 18.15 -1.63 14.40
CA TYR A 254 16.79 -1.47 13.88
C TYR A 254 16.72 -1.78 12.39
N LEU A 255 17.68 -1.28 11.61
CA LEU A 255 17.75 -1.53 10.18
C LEU A 255 18.03 -3.00 9.87
N GLN A 256 18.88 -3.67 10.66
CA GLN A 256 19.13 -5.10 10.52
C GLN A 256 17.88 -5.92 10.81
N SER A 257 17.15 -5.57 11.86
CA SER A 257 15.86 -6.22 12.18
C SER A 257 14.83 -6.05 11.06
N LEU A 258 14.78 -4.86 10.44
CA LEU A 258 13.96 -4.61 9.26
C LEU A 258 14.34 -5.51 8.08
N GLU A 259 15.63 -5.57 7.73
CA GLU A 259 16.13 -6.38 6.62
C GLU A 259 15.83 -7.87 6.86
N ASP A 260 16.11 -8.36 8.07
CA ASP A 260 15.83 -9.72 8.50
C ASP A 260 14.34 -10.05 8.39
N SER A 261 13.47 -9.13 8.83
CA SER A 261 12.01 -9.30 8.74
C SER A 261 11.51 -9.29 7.30
N TYR A 262 12.08 -8.46 6.43
CA TYR A 262 11.80 -8.49 4.99
C TYR A 262 12.13 -9.86 4.40
N LYS A 263 13.36 -10.35 4.63
CA LYS A 263 13.86 -11.60 4.03
C LYS A 263 13.20 -12.85 4.60
N LYS A 264 13.05 -12.93 5.93
CA LYS A 264 12.57 -14.14 6.63
C LYS A 264 11.06 -14.27 6.66
N SER A 265 10.34 -13.16 6.78
CA SER A 265 8.89 -13.15 6.98
C SER A 265 8.15 -12.70 5.73
N PHE A 266 8.38 -11.46 5.27
CA PHE A 266 7.58 -10.89 4.18
C PHE A 266 7.80 -11.58 2.83
N LEU A 267 9.05 -11.69 2.37
CA LEU A 267 9.36 -12.27 1.05
C LEU A 267 8.97 -13.74 0.97
N LYS A 268 9.14 -14.48 2.06
CA LYS A 268 8.75 -15.90 2.15
C LYS A 268 7.23 -16.10 2.10
N ASP A 269 6.47 -15.23 2.77
CA ASP A 269 5.00 -15.27 2.77
C ASP A 269 4.46 -14.88 1.39
N ILE A 270 4.94 -13.77 0.83
CA ILE A 270 4.42 -13.23 -0.41
C ILE A 270 4.79 -14.07 -1.64
N SER A 271 5.94 -14.75 -1.64
CA SER A 271 6.37 -15.60 -2.76
C SER A 271 5.49 -16.84 -2.97
N SER A 272 4.67 -17.21 -1.99
CA SER A 272 3.66 -18.27 -2.16
C SER A 272 2.45 -17.83 -2.99
N HIS A 273 2.31 -16.52 -3.23
CA HIS A 273 1.14 -15.92 -3.85
C HIS A 273 1.45 -14.97 -5.02
N ALA A 274 2.52 -14.19 -4.96
CA ALA A 274 2.89 -13.23 -5.99
C ALA A 274 4.24 -13.60 -6.61
N GLU A 275 4.46 -13.15 -7.84
CA GLU A 275 5.80 -13.17 -8.43
C GLU A 275 6.69 -12.18 -7.68
N VAL A 276 7.93 -12.56 -7.43
CA VAL A 276 8.88 -11.74 -6.67
C VAL A 276 10.17 -11.57 -7.47
N LEU A 277 10.50 -10.33 -7.79
CA LEU A 277 11.78 -9.95 -8.38
C LEU A 277 12.63 -9.26 -7.33
N VAL A 278 13.86 -9.73 -7.14
CA VAL A 278 14.82 -9.20 -6.16
C VAL A 278 16.00 -8.59 -6.91
N TYR A 279 16.26 -7.32 -6.66
CA TYR A 279 17.38 -6.60 -7.26
C TYR A 279 18.39 -6.21 -6.20
N ASP A 280 19.67 -6.48 -6.44
CA ASP A 280 20.74 -5.81 -5.70
C ASP A 280 20.71 -4.32 -6.09
N TRP A 281 20.28 -3.50 -5.14
CA TRP A 281 20.04 -2.08 -5.31
C TRP A 281 21.09 -1.23 -4.60
N THR A 282 22.30 -1.77 -4.43
CA THR A 282 23.47 -1.06 -3.86
C THR A 282 23.87 0.15 -4.71
N GLN A 283 23.71 0.06 -6.01
CA GLN A 283 23.73 1.19 -6.95
C GLN A 283 22.38 1.22 -7.64
N SER A 284 21.78 2.40 -7.82
CA SER A 284 20.50 2.50 -8.53
C SER A 284 20.70 1.94 -9.94
N ALA A 285 19.99 0.87 -10.26
CA ALA A 285 20.05 0.27 -11.59
C ALA A 285 19.19 1.08 -12.56
N ASP A 286 19.43 0.87 -13.85
CA ASP A 286 18.60 1.42 -14.90
C ASP A 286 17.20 0.77 -14.85
N THR A 287 16.17 1.61 -14.83
CA THR A 287 14.77 1.18 -14.83
C THR A 287 14.46 0.34 -16.07
N GLU A 288 15.17 0.52 -17.19
CA GLU A 288 15.02 -0.31 -18.39
C GLU A 288 15.25 -1.80 -18.14
N ILE A 289 16.22 -2.15 -17.28
CA ILE A 289 16.52 -3.55 -16.93
C ILE A 289 15.34 -4.16 -16.18
N VAL A 290 14.77 -3.41 -15.23
CA VAL A 290 13.61 -3.85 -14.46
C VAL A 290 12.40 -4.04 -15.38
N VAL A 291 12.19 -3.13 -16.33
CA VAL A 291 11.11 -3.24 -17.32
C VAL A 291 11.27 -4.51 -18.16
N GLU A 292 12.46 -4.77 -18.70
CA GLU A 292 12.72 -5.96 -19.52
C GLU A 292 12.46 -7.27 -18.75
N ASP A 293 12.91 -7.35 -17.50
CA ASP A 293 12.68 -8.52 -16.67
C ASP A 293 11.20 -8.73 -16.34
N VAL A 294 10.45 -7.65 -16.09
CA VAL A 294 9.00 -7.72 -15.87
C VAL A 294 8.25 -8.17 -17.12
N GLU A 295 8.68 -7.73 -18.30
CA GLU A 295 8.10 -8.13 -19.58
C GLU A 295 8.34 -9.61 -19.90
N ARG A 296 9.43 -10.20 -19.38
CA ARG A 296 9.74 -11.62 -19.53
C ARG A 296 8.93 -12.54 -18.61
N LEU A 297 8.23 -11.99 -17.61
CA LEU A 297 7.47 -12.80 -16.67
C LEU A 297 6.26 -13.45 -17.34
N ASP A 298 6.10 -14.75 -17.08
CA ASP A 298 4.93 -15.50 -17.49
C ASP A 298 3.90 -15.63 -16.36
N PHE A 299 2.83 -14.83 -16.42
CA PHE A 299 1.73 -14.85 -15.44
C PHE A 299 0.66 -15.91 -15.79
N ASP A 300 0.62 -16.39 -17.03
CA ASP A 300 -0.37 -17.36 -17.51
C ASP A 300 0.03 -18.82 -17.25
N LYS A 301 1.27 -19.06 -16.79
CA LYS A 301 1.76 -20.40 -16.43
C LYS A 301 0.99 -21.07 -15.29
N TYR A 302 0.27 -20.29 -14.48
CA TYR A 302 -0.40 -20.76 -13.27
C TYR A 302 -1.77 -21.35 -13.57
N THR A 303 -2.01 -22.54 -13.03
CA THR A 303 -3.25 -23.28 -13.17
C THR A 303 -4.20 -23.02 -11.99
N VAL A 304 -5.38 -23.64 -12.05
CA VAL A 304 -6.40 -23.55 -10.98
C VAL A 304 -5.92 -24.18 -9.66
N TYR A 305 -4.91 -25.06 -9.70
CA TYR A 305 -4.40 -25.76 -8.52
C TYR A 305 -3.27 -25.01 -7.80
N ASP A 306 -2.69 -24.00 -8.44
CA ASP A 306 -1.59 -23.22 -7.89
C ASP A 306 -2.11 -22.16 -6.89
N THR A 307 -1.28 -21.80 -5.91
CA THR A 307 -1.65 -20.83 -4.86
C THR A 307 -1.34 -19.39 -5.26
N GLU A 308 -0.41 -19.23 -6.19
CA GLU A 308 0.03 -17.99 -6.81
C GLU A 308 -1.15 -17.35 -7.53
N MET A 309 -1.38 -16.05 -7.41
CA MET A 309 -2.44 -15.28 -8.11
C MET A 309 -3.88 -15.78 -7.92
N GLN A 310 -4.14 -16.63 -6.91
CA GLN A 310 -5.48 -17.16 -6.65
C GLN A 310 -6.54 -16.07 -6.50
N ASP A 311 -6.19 -14.92 -5.91
CA ASP A 311 -7.12 -13.81 -5.69
C ASP A 311 -7.66 -13.20 -6.98
N TRP A 312 -6.85 -13.26 -8.05
CA TRP A 312 -7.10 -12.70 -9.38
C TRP A 312 -7.63 -13.74 -10.37
N ARG A 313 -7.74 -15.01 -9.98
CA ARG A 313 -8.36 -16.07 -10.79
C ARG A 313 -9.82 -16.27 -10.37
N ARG A 314 -10.71 -15.46 -10.92
CA ARG A 314 -12.16 -15.64 -10.74
C ARG A 314 -12.78 -16.30 -11.96
N LEU A 315 -13.61 -17.31 -11.71
CA LEU A 315 -14.24 -18.12 -12.76
C LEU A 315 -15.42 -17.38 -13.41
N ASP A 316 -16.24 -16.69 -12.60
CA ASP A 316 -17.44 -16.02 -13.08
C ASP A 316 -17.22 -14.51 -13.27
N LYS A 317 -17.82 -13.95 -14.32
CA LYS A 317 -17.92 -12.50 -14.54
C LYS A 317 -18.64 -11.82 -13.36
N TRP A 318 -19.59 -12.50 -12.74
CA TRP A 318 -20.28 -11.97 -11.56
C TRP A 318 -19.39 -11.83 -10.34
N ASP A 319 -18.43 -12.74 -10.14
CA ASP A 319 -17.46 -12.62 -9.04
C ASP A 319 -16.63 -11.34 -9.21
N TRP A 320 -16.18 -11.05 -10.43
CA TRP A 320 -15.49 -9.79 -10.74
C TRP A 320 -16.36 -8.55 -10.48
N ASN A 321 -17.64 -8.61 -10.83
CA ASN A 321 -18.58 -7.52 -10.58
C ASN A 321 -18.84 -7.32 -9.07
N ASN A 322 -18.92 -8.40 -8.30
CA ASN A 322 -19.10 -8.36 -6.86
C ASN A 322 -17.86 -7.80 -6.16
N SER A 323 -16.66 -8.23 -6.56
CA SER A 323 -15.41 -7.67 -6.05
C SER A 323 -15.24 -6.20 -6.40
N ARG A 324 -15.62 -5.79 -7.61
CA ARG A 324 -15.64 -4.38 -8.01
C ARG A 324 -16.57 -3.56 -7.11
N GLN A 325 -17.79 -4.04 -6.83
CA GLN A 325 -18.70 -3.37 -5.91
C GLN A 325 -18.11 -3.29 -4.49
N ARG A 326 -17.61 -4.41 -3.97
CA ARG A 326 -17.04 -4.51 -2.63
C ARG A 326 -15.89 -3.53 -2.42
N PHE A 327 -14.89 -3.54 -3.31
CA PHE A 327 -13.74 -2.66 -3.19
C PHE A 327 -14.05 -1.20 -3.54
N THR A 328 -15.14 -0.88 -4.24
CA THR A 328 -15.48 0.52 -4.55
C THR A 328 -16.39 1.15 -3.49
N HIS A 329 -17.27 0.37 -2.86
CA HIS A 329 -18.36 0.91 -2.06
C HIS A 329 -18.33 0.49 -0.60
N ASP A 330 -17.73 -0.66 -0.28
CA ASP A 330 -17.78 -1.21 1.07
C ASP A 330 -16.51 -0.86 1.87
N HIS A 331 -15.86 0.27 1.55
CA HIS A 331 -14.66 0.75 2.25
C HIS A 331 -14.87 0.81 3.76
N SER A 332 -15.99 1.35 4.24
CA SER A 332 -16.28 1.44 5.68
C SER A 332 -16.38 0.06 6.34
N PHE A 333 -16.94 -0.93 5.64
CA PHE A 333 -17.02 -2.31 6.15
C PHE A 333 -15.64 -2.97 6.18
N LEU A 334 -14.84 -2.77 5.13
CA LEU A 334 -13.47 -3.29 5.04
C LEU A 334 -12.55 -2.67 6.09
N LEU A 335 -12.65 -1.36 6.32
CA LEU A 335 -11.96 -0.67 7.39
C LEU A 335 -12.45 -1.10 8.78
N GLY A 336 -13.69 -1.58 8.89
CA GLY A 336 -14.21 -2.21 10.10
C GLY A 336 -13.38 -3.41 10.57
N TYR A 337 -12.69 -4.13 9.67
CA TYR A 337 -11.79 -5.22 10.06
C TYR A 337 -10.54 -4.74 10.82
N LEU A 338 -10.19 -3.45 10.73
CA LEU A 338 -9.08 -2.88 11.49
C LEU A 338 -9.46 -2.59 12.94
N ASN A 339 -10.75 -2.45 13.24
CA ASN A 339 -11.29 -2.09 14.55
C ASN A 339 -11.35 -3.29 15.51
N VAL A 340 -10.20 -3.93 15.75
CA VAL A 340 -10.08 -4.98 16.77
C VAL A 340 -9.88 -4.32 18.14
N PRO A 341 -10.71 -4.62 19.16
CA PRO A 341 -10.53 -4.04 20.49
C PRO A 341 -9.19 -4.41 21.15
N PRO A 342 -8.37 -3.44 21.57
CA PRO A 342 -7.07 -3.67 22.23
C PRO A 342 -7.20 -4.05 23.71
N MET A 343 -7.86 -5.17 24.01
CA MET A 343 -8.13 -5.61 25.40
C MET A 343 -6.86 -5.92 26.22
N GLU A 344 -5.80 -6.37 25.56
CA GLU A 344 -4.53 -6.77 26.19
C GLU A 344 -3.46 -5.67 26.13
N CYS A 345 -3.76 -4.52 25.52
CA CYS A 345 -2.80 -3.46 25.25
C CYS A 345 -3.34 -2.10 25.72
N PRO A 346 -3.53 -1.90 27.04
CA PRO A 346 -4.05 -0.65 27.59
C PRO A 346 -3.16 0.55 27.26
N GLU A 347 -1.85 0.35 27.06
CA GLU A 347 -0.91 1.41 26.70
C GLU A 347 -1.21 2.06 25.34
N ALA A 348 -1.77 1.33 24.38
CA ALA A 348 -2.15 1.85 23.07
C ALA A 348 -3.53 2.51 23.08
N VAL A 349 -4.32 2.36 24.15
CA VAL A 349 -5.67 2.93 24.26
C VAL A 349 -5.60 4.36 24.74
N ILE A 350 -6.35 5.26 24.11
CA ILE A 350 -6.50 6.64 24.60
C ILE A 350 -7.54 6.63 25.73
N PRO A 351 -7.26 7.25 26.89
CA PRO A 351 -8.24 7.37 27.97
C PRO A 351 -9.56 7.99 27.47
N GLY A 352 -10.70 7.50 27.95
CA GLY A 352 -12.01 7.94 27.47
C GLY A 352 -12.27 9.43 27.65
N GLU A 353 -11.79 10.04 28.74
CA GLU A 353 -11.91 11.48 28.97
C GLU A 353 -11.07 12.30 27.99
N ASP A 354 -9.83 11.88 27.71
CA ASP A 354 -8.97 12.52 26.73
C ASP A 354 -9.54 12.38 25.31
N TYR A 355 -10.12 11.22 24.99
CA TYR A 355 -10.77 10.97 23.71
C TYR A 355 -12.02 11.85 23.51
N LYS A 356 -12.80 12.11 24.57
CA LYS A 356 -13.94 13.06 24.48
C LYS A 356 -13.49 14.46 24.11
N ILE A 357 -12.33 14.91 24.62
CA ILE A 357 -11.75 16.20 24.27
C ILE A 357 -11.31 16.18 22.80
N LEU A 358 -10.58 15.15 22.38
CA LEU A 358 -10.18 14.96 20.98
C LEU A 358 -11.38 14.99 20.03
N ALA A 359 -12.44 14.23 20.33
CA ALA A 359 -13.65 14.18 19.51
C ALA A 359 -14.36 15.52 19.39
N ARG A 360 -14.38 16.32 20.48
CA ARG A 360 -14.94 17.68 20.46
C ARG A 360 -14.10 18.60 19.57
N VAL A 361 -12.80 18.68 19.83
CA VAL A 361 -11.87 19.53 19.07
C VAL A 361 -11.87 19.13 17.58
N TYR A 362 -11.88 17.84 17.28
CA TYR A 362 -11.93 17.34 15.91
C TYR A 362 -13.22 17.74 15.18
N LYS A 363 -14.38 17.69 15.86
CA LYS A 363 -15.67 18.09 15.28
C LYS A 363 -15.78 19.59 15.06
N ASP A 364 -15.19 20.39 15.95
CA ASP A 364 -15.21 21.85 15.89
C ASP A 364 -14.15 22.40 14.90
N ALA A 365 -13.19 21.58 14.46
CA ALA A 365 -12.18 21.96 13.48
C ALA A 365 -12.80 22.31 12.10
N PRO A 366 -12.29 23.35 11.41
CA PRO A 366 -12.78 23.76 10.09
C PRO A 366 -12.83 22.62 9.07
N GLY A 367 -14.01 22.37 8.50
CA GLY A 367 -14.22 21.36 7.45
C GLY A 367 -14.45 19.93 7.95
N ASN A 368 -14.39 19.68 9.27
CA ASN A 368 -14.59 18.33 9.85
C ASN A 368 -15.99 18.09 10.42
N LYS A 369 -16.81 19.14 10.51
CA LYS A 369 -18.13 19.10 11.17
C LYS A 369 -19.15 18.22 10.43
N PHE A 370 -19.14 18.26 9.10
CA PHE A 370 -19.99 17.46 8.23
C PHE A 370 -19.18 16.81 7.11
N ALA A 371 -19.82 15.87 6.39
CA ALA A 371 -19.23 15.22 5.22
C ALA A 371 -18.81 16.23 4.14
N LYS A 372 -17.87 15.81 3.29
CA LYS A 372 -17.39 16.61 2.17
C LYS A 372 -18.54 17.11 1.30
N GLY A 373 -18.59 18.41 0.99
CA GLY A 373 -19.66 19.03 0.22
C GLY A 373 -20.84 19.55 1.05
N PHE A 374 -20.87 19.34 2.37
CA PHE A 374 -21.95 19.78 3.26
C PHE A 374 -21.51 20.83 4.30
N ASN A 375 -20.30 21.37 4.22
CA ASN A 375 -19.78 22.36 5.15
C ASN A 375 -19.94 23.79 4.58
N ALA A 376 -21.06 24.45 4.88
CA ALA A 376 -21.32 25.82 4.43
C ALA A 376 -20.25 26.83 4.92
N GLU A 377 -19.66 26.58 6.09
CA GLU A 377 -18.65 27.42 6.73
C GLU A 377 -17.34 27.51 5.92
N VAL A 378 -17.02 26.49 5.12
CA VAL A 378 -15.81 26.44 4.26
C VAL A 378 -16.12 26.70 2.78
N GLY A 379 -17.34 27.15 2.47
CA GLY A 379 -17.72 27.59 1.13
C GLY A 379 -18.51 26.58 0.29
N ASP A 380 -18.99 25.47 0.87
CA ASP A 380 -19.86 24.55 0.13
C ASP A 380 -21.20 25.21 -0.22
N LYS A 381 -21.54 25.19 -1.51
CA LYS A 381 -22.79 25.75 -2.03
C LYS A 381 -23.84 24.66 -2.27
N GLY A 382 -25.11 25.05 -2.18
CA GLY A 382 -26.24 24.19 -2.53
C GLY A 382 -26.47 23.02 -1.58
N VAL A 383 -25.99 23.11 -0.33
CA VAL A 383 -26.02 22.03 0.67
C VAL A 383 -27.43 21.43 0.85
N LEU A 384 -28.47 22.27 0.83
CA LEU A 384 -29.87 21.84 0.97
C LEU A 384 -30.39 20.92 -0.15
N PHE A 385 -29.76 20.97 -1.33
CA PHE A 385 -30.19 20.21 -2.51
C PHE A 385 -29.25 19.04 -2.84
N LYS A 386 -28.20 18.83 -2.04
CA LYS A 386 -27.30 17.68 -2.19
C LYS A 386 -27.92 16.46 -1.50
N LEU A 387 -27.96 15.34 -2.22
CA LEU A 387 -28.28 14.04 -1.66
C LEU A 387 -26.98 13.43 -1.13
N SER A 388 -27.01 12.94 0.12
CA SER A 388 -25.86 12.30 0.78
C SER A 388 -25.54 10.93 0.20
#